data_AF-D8R4Q4-F1
#
_entry.id   AF-D8R4Q4-F1
#
_cell.length_a   1.000
_cell.length_b   1.000
_cell.length_c   1.000
_cell.angle_alpha   90.00
_cell.angle_beta   90.00
_cell.angle_gamma   90.00
#
_symmetry.space_group_name_H-M   'P 1'
#
loop_
_entity.id
_entity.type
_entity.pdbx_description
1 polymer ?
#
loop_
_entity_poly.entity_id
_entity_poly.type
_entity_poly.pdbx_seq_one_letter_code
_entity_poly.pdbx_strand_id
1 'polypeptide(L)' 'HEFVAGDRAHPSRDEILLELEKLGGRMREAGYVPNTKDVLHAVNEEEKEQLIGLHSEKLAIVFGLIATPPGTPLLIVKNL' A
#
# COMPACT_ATOMS: atom_id res chain seq x y z
N HIS A 1 -14.09 -2.68 6.25
CA HIS A 1 -12.81 -3.38 6.03
C HIS A 1 -11.82 -2.86 7.05
N GLU A 2 -11.02 -3.75 7.64
CA GLU A 2 -9.98 -3.42 8.62
C GLU A 2 -8.65 -3.92 8.08
N PHE A 3 -7.61 -3.08 8.16
CA PHE A 3 -6.27 -3.38 7.67
C PHE A 3 -5.28 -3.18 8.81
N VAL A 4 -4.85 -4.28 9.42
CA VAL A 4 -3.85 -4.27 10.49
C VAL A 4 -2.49 -4.62 9.89
N ALA A 5 -1.45 -3.86 10.25
CA ALA A 5 -0.10 -4.11 9.76
C ALA A 5 0.36 -5.51 10.21
N GLY A 6 0.70 -6.37 9.23
CA GLY A 6 1.13 -7.75 9.49
C GLY A 6 0.01 -8.80 9.49
N ASP A 7 -1.26 -8.40 9.38
CA ASP A 7 -2.38 -9.34 9.25
C ASP A 7 -2.43 -9.96 7.84
N ARG A 8 -2.66 -11.27 7.79
CA ARG A 8 -2.71 -12.08 6.57
C ARG A 8 -4.12 -12.60 6.27
N ALA A 9 -5.10 -12.33 7.12
CA ALA A 9 -6.43 -12.94 7.05
C ALA A 9 -7.41 -12.27 6.07
N HIS A 10 -7.05 -11.12 5.47
CA HIS A 10 -7.97 -10.42 4.55
C HIS A 10 -8.21 -11.25 3.27
N PRO A 11 -9.47 -11.56 2.91
CA PRO A 11 -9.77 -12.46 1.78
C PRO A 11 -9.30 -11.90 0.43
N SER A 12 -9.27 -10.58 0.26
CA SER A 12 -8.74 -9.91 -0.95
C SER A 12 -7.26 -9.57 -0.87
N ARG A 13 -6.50 -10.12 0.08
CA ARG A 13 -5.10 -9.72 0.33
C ARG A 13 -4.23 -9.81 -0.92
N ASP A 14 -4.30 -10.92 -1.64
CA ASP A 14 -3.42 -11.16 -2.78
C ASP A 14 -3.76 -10.23 -3.96
N GLU A 15 -5.04 -9.92 -4.15
CA GLU A 15 -5.51 -8.93 -5.12
C GLU A 15 -5.03 -7.52 -4.76
N ILE A 16 -5.11 -7.15 -3.48
CA ILE A 16 -4.62 -5.85 -2.97
C ILE A 16 -3.10 -5.74 -3.16
N LEU A 17 -2.34 -6.79 -2.86
CA LEU A 17 -0.89 -6.78 -3.04
C LEU A 17 -0.49 -6.66 -4.52
N LEU A 18 -1.19 -7.38 -5.40
CA LEU A 18 -0.95 -7.31 -6.84
C LEU A 18 -1.24 -5.92 -7.40
N GLU A 19 -2.36 -5.30 -7.02
CA GLU A 19 -2.68 -3.94 -7.47
C GLU A 19 -1.75 -2.90 -6.85
N LEU A 20 -1.29 -3.12 -5.63
CA LEU A 20 -0.29 -2.26 -5.00
C LEU A 20 1.04 -2.27 -5.75
N GLU A 21 1.49 -3.45 -6.20
CA GLU A 21 2.69 -3.58 -7.03
C GLU A 21 2.54 -2.85 -8.37
N LYS A 22 1.41 -3.06 -9.06
CA LYS A 22 1.10 -2.35 -10.31
C LYS A 22 1.04 -0.84 -10.12
N LEU A 23 0.40 -0.38 -9.04
CA LEU A 23 0.32 1.04 -8.71
C LEU A 23 1.72 1.61 -8.44
N GLY A 24 2.56 0.88 -7.71
CA GLY A 24 3.95 1.24 -7.47
C GLY A 24 4.75 1.41 -8.77
N GLY A 25 4.60 0.47 -9.71
CA GLY A 25 5.22 0.56 -11.03
C GLY A 25 4.77 1.82 -11.80
N ARG A 26 3.46 2.06 -11.88
CA ARG A 26 2.89 3.26 -12.53
C ARG A 26 3.34 4.56 -11.89
N MET A 27 3.46 4.58 -10.55
CA MET A 27 3.95 5.75 -9.82
C MET A 27 5.42 6.03 -10.17
N ARG A 28 6.27 4.99 -10.24
CA ARG A 28 7.68 5.13 -10.65
C ARG A 28 7.80 5.64 -12.08
N GLU A 29 7.02 5.11 -13.02
CA GLU A 29 6.96 5.60 -14.40
C GLU A 29 6.54 7.07 -14.48
N ALA A 30 5.67 7.52 -13.56
CA ALA A 30 5.27 8.91 -13.42
C ALA A 30 6.33 9.79 -12.68
N GLY A 31 7.48 9.22 -12.31
CA GLY A 31 8.57 9.93 -11.63
C GLY A 31 8.46 10.01 -10.11
N TYR A 32 7.55 9.25 -9.48
CA TYR A 32 7.47 9.16 -8.03
C TYR A 32 8.69 8.45 -7.45
N VAL A 33 9.37 9.11 -6.51
CA VAL A 33 10.47 8.53 -5.75
C VAL A 33 9.98 8.29 -4.30
N PRO A 34 9.91 7.03 -3.84
CA PRO A 34 9.46 6.73 -2.48
C PRO A 34 10.43 7.32 -1.44
N ASN A 35 9.87 7.95 -0.41
CA ASN A 35 10.67 8.42 0.73
C ASN A 35 11.00 7.25 1.66
N THR A 36 12.24 6.77 1.63
CA THR A 36 12.73 5.62 2.41
C THR A 36 13.41 6.00 3.72
N LYS A 37 13.40 7.30 4.09
CA LYS A 37 14.16 7.85 5.23
C LYS A 37 13.82 7.23 6.59
N ASP A 38 12.58 6.79 6.78
CA ASP A 38 12.10 6.29 8.07
C ASP A 38 12.12 4.75 8.19
N VAL A 39 12.60 4.03 7.16
CA VAL A 39 12.66 2.57 7.23
C VAL A 39 13.97 2.14 7.87
N LEU A 40 13.84 1.37 8.96
CA LEU A 40 14.89 0.67 9.72
C LEU A 40 16.16 0.45 8.88
N HIS A 41 17.30 0.94 9.37
CA HIS A 41 18.60 0.89 8.69
C HIS A 41 19.12 -0.55 8.37
N ALA A 42 18.41 -1.61 8.76
CA ALA A 42 18.83 -3.00 8.68
C ALA A 42 18.15 -3.85 7.58
N VAL A 43 17.33 -3.23 6.70
CA VAL A 43 16.64 -3.91 5.58
C VAL A 43 17.05 -3.29 4.25
N ASN A 44 17.21 -4.11 3.22
CA ASN A 44 17.66 -3.66 1.88
C ASN A 44 16.61 -2.75 1.23
N GLU A 45 16.97 -1.90 0.26
CA GLU A 45 16.01 -0.96 -0.38
C GLU A 45 14.76 -1.65 -0.93
N GLU A 46 14.90 -2.84 -1.50
CA GLU A 46 13.79 -3.69 -1.96
C GLU A 46 12.85 -4.13 -0.82
N GLU A 47 13.41 -4.53 0.33
CA GLU A 47 12.65 -4.90 1.52
C GLU A 47 12.03 -3.67 2.19
N LYS A 48 12.72 -2.51 2.14
CA LYS A 48 12.17 -1.24 2.59
C LYS A 48 10.97 -0.83 1.77
N GLU A 49 11.02 -0.98 0.45
CA GLU A 49 9.89 -0.70 -0.43
C GLU A 49 8.70 -1.65 -0.19
N GLN A 50 8.97 -2.93 0.05
CA GLN A 50 7.93 -3.90 0.46
C GLN A 50 7.31 -3.54 1.81
N LEU A 51 8.12 -3.14 2.81
CA LEU A 51 7.64 -2.71 4.12
C LEU A 51 6.81 -1.41 4.06
N ILE A 52 7.23 -0.42 3.27
CA ILE A 52 6.46 0.80 3.01
C ILE A 52 5.18 0.46 2.23
N GLY A 53 5.22 -0.53 1.35
CA GLY A 53 4.05 -1.07 0.65
C GLY A 53 3.01 -1.66 1.61
N LEU A 54 3.47 -2.32 2.68
CA LEU A 54 2.63 -2.99 3.66
C LEU A 54 2.04 -2.06 4.74
N HIS A 55 2.24 -0.74 4.63
CA HIS A 55 1.55 0.20 5.52
C HIS A 55 0.03 0.04 5.35
N SER A 56 -0.69 -0.14 6.46
CA SER A 56 -2.14 -0.31 6.49
C SER A 56 -2.90 0.74 5.66
N GLU A 57 -2.40 1.97 5.62
CA GLU A 57 -2.95 3.06 4.81
C GLU A 57 -2.91 2.76 3.30
N LYS A 58 -1.80 2.22 2.80
CA LYS A 58 -1.68 1.88 1.37
C LYS A 58 -2.57 0.71 1.00
N LEU A 59 -2.66 -0.29 1.87
CA LEU A 59 -3.60 -1.41 1.70
C LEU A 59 -5.05 -0.90 1.67
N ALA A 60 -5.40 0.03 2.56
CA ALA A 60 -6.73 0.64 2.58
C ALA A 60 -7.03 1.47 1.30
N ILE A 61 -6.05 2.23 0.79
CA ILE A 61 -6.19 2.98 -0.46
C ILE A 61 -6.39 2.02 -1.64
N VAL A 62 -5.53 1.03 -1.80
CA VAL A 62 -5.61 0.07 -2.92
C VAL A 62 -6.91 -0.72 -2.86
N PHE A 63 -7.30 -1.19 -1.68
CA PHE A 63 -8.59 -1.83 -1.51
C PHE A 63 -9.74 -0.90 -1.91
N GLY A 64 -9.72 0.37 -1.50
CA GLY A 64 -10.73 1.35 -1.92
C GLY A 64 -10.79 1.53 -3.43
N LEU A 65 -9.64 1.54 -4.12
CA LEU A 65 -9.57 1.64 -5.58
C LEU A 65 -10.14 0.41 -6.30
N ILE A 66 -9.95 -0.79 -5.74
CA ILE A 66 -10.50 -2.04 -6.28
C ILE A 66 -12.01 -2.12 -6.02
N ALA A 67 -12.42 -1.79 -4.80
CA ALA A 67 -13.77 -2.04 -4.30
C ALA A 67 -14.78 -0.96 -4.67
N THR A 68 -14.35 0.18 -5.23
CA THR A 68 -15.24 1.31 -5.56
C THR A 68 -15.12 1.76 -7.01
N PRO A 69 -16.20 2.29 -7.62
CA PRO A 69 -16.14 2.84 -8.97
C PRO A 69 -15.19 4.04 -9.09
N PRO A 70 -14.61 4.28 -10.27
CA PRO A 70 -13.81 5.48 -10.54
C PRO A 70 -14.56 6.77 -10.19
N GLY A 71 -13.87 7.71 -9.55
CA GLY A 71 -14.46 8.98 -9.09
C GLY A 71 -15.13 8.91 -7.72
N THR A 72 -15.16 7.74 -7.08
CA THR A 72 -15.67 7.59 -5.71
C THR A 72 -14.71 8.26 -4.71
N PRO A 73 -15.20 9.17 -3.84
CA PRO A 73 -14.39 9.72 -2.76
C PRO A 73 -14.03 8.63 -1.74
N LEU A 74 -12.74 8.52 -1.40
CA LEU A 74 -12.24 7.62 -0.37
C LEU A 74 -11.77 8.41 0.85
N LEU A 75 -12.23 8.03 2.04
CA LEU A 75 -11.77 8.58 3.31
C LEU A 75 -10.93 7.54 4.05
N ILE A 76 -9.64 7.84 4.25
CA ILE A 76 -8.72 7.00 5.01
C ILE A 76 -8.49 7.63 6.38
N VAL A 77 -8.82 6.89 7.45
CA VAL A 77 -8.59 7.33 8.83
C VAL A 77 -7.55 6.43 9.46
N LYS A 78 -6.44 7.02 9.91
CA LYS A 78 -5.42 6.32 10.70
C LYS A 78 -5.67 6.60 12.17
N ASN A 79 -5.80 5.54 12.97
CA ASN A 79 -5.73 5.63 14.42
C ASN A 79 -4.26 5.45 14.81
N LEU A 80 -3.58 6.53 15.22
CA LEU A 80 -2.16 6.55 15.59
C LEU A 80 -1.93 5.99 16.99
#